data_AF-A0A1Z3UAB4-F1
#
_entry.id   AF-A0A1Z3UAB4-F1
#
_cell.length_a   1.000
_cell.length_b   1.000
_cell.length_c   1.000
_cell.angle_alpha   90.00
_cell.angle_beta   90.00
_cell.angle_gamma   90.00
#
_symmetry.space_group_name_H-M   'P 1'
#
loop_
_entity.id
_entity.type
_entity.pdbx_description
1 polymer ?
#
loop_
_entity_poly.entity_id
_entity_poly.type
_entity_poly.pdbx_seq_one_letter_code
_entity_poly.pdbx_strand_id
1 'polypeptide(L)'
;MKGVHEHSPVVQCRPPGPHLGGGAYAASLRDTALRGEILSYDPTTGDGLISGDDLQRYAFTSAAAGLEPGRRVDFVVQDGQALSLMVLRDGPLPPPVYAPDPDVGLWGYFVRCVTDLYIEGHGRARRKEYWSFALFQFLITVIVFMPVIGLAIADAEMGYDMEAWGMAWVCLIILVYLALVAPGIAVTIRRFHDVGFSGWMILIGLIPYVGGLFIFIVSLLPSQPGANIHGAPPKGSPELQTRQDRPA
;
A
#
# COMPACT_ATOMS: atom_id res chain seq x y z
N MET A 1 -51.39 -6.90 -61.10
CA MET A 1 -50.46 -7.91 -60.58
C MET A 1 -50.15 -7.56 -59.13
N LYS A 2 -50.47 -8.47 -58.19
CA LYS A 2 -49.95 -8.62 -56.80
C LYS A 2 -50.09 -7.39 -55.87
N GLY A 3 -50.52 -7.51 -54.62
CA GLY A 3 -50.78 -8.66 -53.78
C GLY A 3 -51.46 -8.22 -52.49
N VAL A 4 -52.23 -9.14 -51.95
CA VAL A 4 -52.95 -9.10 -50.67
C VAL A 4 -51.93 -9.11 -49.53
N HIS A 5 -52.11 -8.26 -48.51
CA HIS A 5 -51.59 -8.55 -47.17
C HIS A 5 -52.67 -8.38 -46.12
N GLU A 6 -52.84 -9.46 -45.39
CA GLU A 6 -53.88 -9.87 -44.47
C GLU A 6 -53.52 -9.33 -43.07
N HIS A 7 -54.41 -8.55 -42.46
CA HIS A 7 -54.24 -8.11 -41.07
C HIS A 7 -54.82 -9.17 -40.12
N SER A 8 -53.93 -9.93 -39.49
CA SER A 8 -54.26 -10.82 -38.37
C SER A 8 -54.20 -10.05 -37.04
N PRO A 9 -55.18 -10.17 -36.12
CA PRO A 9 -55.14 -9.51 -34.83
C PRO A 9 -54.24 -10.27 -33.84
N VAL A 10 -53.23 -9.60 -33.31
CA VAL A 10 -52.40 -10.12 -32.21
C VAL A 10 -53.19 -10.03 -30.91
N VAL A 11 -53.52 -11.19 -30.34
CA VAL A 11 -54.09 -11.35 -29.00
C VAL A 11 -53.05 -10.92 -27.96
N GLN A 12 -53.26 -9.76 -27.32
CA GLN A 12 -52.48 -9.33 -26.16
C GLN A 12 -52.84 -10.19 -24.94
N CYS A 13 -51.93 -11.07 -24.53
CA CYS A 13 -52.00 -11.72 -23.22
C CYS A 13 -51.54 -10.72 -22.15
N ARG A 14 -52.47 -10.28 -21.30
CA ARG A 14 -52.22 -9.45 -20.12
C ARG A 14 -51.78 -10.35 -18.95
N PRO A 15 -50.69 -10.06 -18.22
CA PRO A 15 -50.34 -10.83 -17.03
C PRO A 15 -51.36 -10.58 -15.90
N PRO A 16 -51.67 -11.58 -15.06
CA PRO A 16 -52.57 -11.43 -13.93
C PRO A 16 -51.94 -10.55 -12.85
N GLY A 17 -52.75 -9.68 -12.25
CA GLY A 17 -52.34 -8.79 -11.17
C GLY A 17 -51.95 -9.54 -9.88
N PRO A 18 -51.25 -8.89 -8.96
CA PRO A 18 -50.80 -9.53 -7.73
C PRO A 18 -51.99 -9.75 -6.79
N HIS A 19 -52.27 -11.01 -6.48
CA HIS A 19 -53.15 -11.38 -5.38
C HIS A 19 -52.49 -10.99 -4.06
N LEU A 20 -53.14 -10.09 -3.33
CA LEU A 20 -52.85 -9.79 -1.94
C LEU A 20 -53.15 -11.03 -1.09
N GLY A 21 -52.11 -11.72 -0.65
CA GLY A 21 -52.16 -12.73 0.41
C GLY A 21 -51.19 -12.32 1.51
N GLY A 22 -51.71 -11.71 2.58
CA GLY A 22 -50.95 -11.39 3.78
C GLY A 22 -50.64 -12.65 4.59
N GLY A 23 -49.41 -12.71 5.12
CA GLY A 23 -48.97 -13.81 5.98
C GLY A 23 -47.49 -13.69 6.36
N ALA A 24 -47.20 -12.79 7.31
CA ALA A 24 -46.12 -12.86 8.30
C ALA A 24 -44.79 -13.58 7.91
N TYR A 25 -43.89 -12.88 7.21
CA TYR A 25 -42.44 -13.17 7.22
C TYR A 25 -41.61 -11.88 7.22
N ALA A 26 -42.03 -10.90 8.01
CA ALA A 26 -41.26 -9.69 8.24
C ALA A 26 -41.10 -9.47 9.73
N ALA A 27 -40.12 -10.15 10.34
CA ALA A 27 -39.29 -9.58 11.40
C ALA A 27 -38.13 -10.52 11.77
N SER A 28 -36.94 -9.93 11.83
CA SER A 28 -35.80 -10.34 12.68
C SER A 28 -34.82 -11.37 12.12
N LEU A 29 -33.94 -10.93 11.21
CA LEU A 29 -32.48 -10.77 11.42
C LEU A 29 -31.91 -10.23 10.10
N ARG A 30 -31.12 -9.16 10.16
CA ARG A 30 -30.42 -8.65 8.97
C ARG A 30 -29.21 -9.54 8.72
N ASP A 31 -29.46 -10.75 8.23
CA ASP A 31 -28.46 -11.62 7.67
C ASP A 31 -27.93 -10.93 6.41
N THR A 32 -26.87 -10.15 6.59
CA THR A 32 -26.24 -9.45 5.49
C THR A 32 -25.42 -10.49 4.77
N ALA A 33 -25.98 -11.02 3.68
CA ALA A 33 -25.23 -11.84 2.75
C ALA A 33 -24.13 -10.95 2.14
N LEU A 34 -22.89 -11.35 2.35
CA LEU A 34 -21.69 -10.68 1.87
C LEU A 34 -20.88 -11.64 1.00
N ARG A 35 -19.98 -11.05 0.22
CA ARG A 35 -18.98 -11.76 -0.57
C ARG A 35 -17.61 -11.41 -0.04
N GLY A 36 -16.65 -12.32 -0.20
CA GLY A 36 -15.28 -12.07 0.22
C GLY A 36 -14.31 -13.18 -0.18
N GLU A 37 -13.08 -13.04 0.28
CA GLU A 37 -11.96 -13.94 0.00
C GLU A 37 -11.40 -14.53 1.29
N ILE A 38 -11.13 -15.84 1.29
CA ILE A 38 -10.48 -16.50 2.42
C ILE A 38 -9.03 -16.03 2.50
N LEU A 39 -8.64 -15.41 3.62
CA LEU A 39 -7.27 -14.98 3.89
C LEU A 39 -6.43 -16.11 4.50
N SER A 40 -7.03 -16.92 5.37
CA SER A 40 -6.38 -18.03 6.05
C SER A 40 -7.39 -19.09 6.45
N TYR A 41 -6.97 -20.35 6.47
CA TYR A 41 -7.77 -21.48 6.92
C TYR A 41 -6.85 -22.57 7.52
N ASP A 42 -7.15 -23.01 8.73
CA ASP A 42 -6.51 -24.16 9.37
C ASP A 42 -7.42 -25.40 9.22
N PRO A 43 -7.02 -26.41 8.42
CA PRO A 43 -7.83 -27.61 8.22
C PRO A 43 -7.93 -28.49 9.49
N THR A 44 -7.09 -28.27 10.50
CA THR A 44 -7.04 -29.05 11.74
C THR A 44 -8.10 -28.57 12.74
N THR A 45 -8.25 -27.26 12.89
CA THR A 45 -9.24 -26.66 13.80
C THR A 45 -10.53 -26.25 13.09
N GLY A 46 -10.48 -26.07 11.77
CA GLY A 46 -11.58 -25.54 10.95
C GLY A 46 -11.69 -24.02 11.01
N ASP A 47 -10.78 -23.33 11.70
CA ASP A 47 -10.83 -21.88 11.85
C ASP A 47 -10.22 -21.16 10.65
N GLY A 48 -10.79 -20.02 10.31
CA GLY A 48 -10.26 -19.19 9.24
C GLY A 48 -10.71 -17.74 9.32
N LEU A 49 -10.21 -16.97 8.37
CA LEU A 49 -10.46 -15.53 8.26
C LEU A 49 -10.85 -15.19 6.82
N ILE A 50 -11.89 -14.37 6.66
CA ILE A 50 -12.36 -13.85 5.37
C ILE A 50 -12.15 -12.34 5.36
N SER A 51 -11.67 -11.81 4.23
CA SER A 51 -11.79 -10.40 3.89
C SER A 51 -13.07 -10.21 3.09
N GLY A 52 -14.06 -9.52 3.65
CA GLY A 52 -15.26 -9.13 2.91
C GLY A 52 -14.96 -8.07 1.85
N ASP A 53 -15.80 -8.03 0.82
CA ASP A 53 -15.77 -6.98 -0.22
C ASP A 53 -16.10 -5.59 0.35
N ASP A 54 -16.64 -5.53 1.57
CA ASP A 54 -16.86 -4.34 2.38
C ASP A 54 -15.59 -3.86 3.12
N LEU A 55 -14.44 -4.50 2.86
CA LEU A 55 -13.14 -4.24 3.49
C LEU A 55 -13.09 -4.58 4.99
N GLN A 56 -14.09 -5.29 5.52
CA GLN A 56 -14.08 -5.79 6.89
C GLN A 56 -13.60 -7.23 6.95
N ARG A 57 -13.14 -7.66 8.14
CA ARG A 57 -12.65 -9.02 8.36
C ARG A 57 -13.62 -9.80 9.22
N TYR A 58 -13.90 -11.02 8.78
CA TYR A 58 -14.83 -11.92 9.45
C TYR A 58 -14.13 -13.23 9.78
N ALA A 59 -14.17 -13.63 11.05
CA ALA A 59 -13.71 -14.94 11.45
C ALA A 59 -14.79 -15.98 11.13
N PHE A 60 -14.38 -17.21 10.84
CA PHE A 60 -15.28 -18.34 10.66
C PHE A 60 -14.68 -19.61 11.23
N THR A 61 -15.56 -20.55 11.55
CA THR A 61 -15.20 -21.95 11.80
C THR A 61 -16.05 -22.82 10.88
N SER A 62 -15.41 -23.58 9.99
CA SER A 62 -16.09 -24.41 8.99
C SER A 62 -15.26 -25.61 8.59
N ALA A 63 -15.92 -26.73 8.33
CA ALA A 63 -15.32 -27.94 7.78
C ALA A 63 -15.69 -28.15 6.29
N ALA A 64 -16.17 -27.11 5.62
CA ALA A 64 -16.58 -27.20 4.22
C ALA A 64 -15.37 -27.51 3.31
N ALA A 65 -15.61 -28.27 2.25
CA ALA A 65 -14.58 -28.59 1.28
C ALA A 65 -14.23 -27.37 0.40
N GLY A 66 -12.96 -27.25 -0.02
CA GLY A 66 -12.51 -26.19 -0.92
C GLY A 66 -12.30 -24.83 -0.25
N LEU A 67 -12.15 -24.81 1.07
CA LEU A 67 -11.71 -23.65 1.84
C LEU A 67 -10.19 -23.56 1.77
N GLU A 68 -9.68 -22.72 0.88
CA GLU A 68 -8.25 -22.46 0.72
C GLU A 68 -8.04 -20.94 0.68
N PRO A 69 -6.90 -20.42 1.17
CA PRO A 69 -6.55 -19.02 1.00
C PRO A 69 -6.65 -18.61 -0.47
N GLY A 70 -7.30 -17.49 -0.76
CA GLY A 70 -7.55 -17.01 -2.13
C GLY A 70 -8.89 -17.43 -2.75
N ARG A 71 -9.66 -18.33 -2.10
CA ARG A 71 -10.98 -18.75 -2.61
C ARG A 71 -12.04 -17.72 -2.26
N ARG A 72 -12.91 -17.44 -3.23
CA ARG A 72 -14.10 -16.59 -3.05
C ARG A 72 -15.23 -17.37 -2.40
N VAL A 73 -15.89 -16.72 -1.44
CA VAL A 73 -17.03 -17.27 -0.72
C VAL A 73 -18.17 -16.26 -0.65
N ASP A 74 -19.39 -16.74 -0.83
CA ASP A 74 -20.59 -16.06 -0.34
C ASP A 74 -20.79 -16.51 1.11
N PHE A 75 -21.02 -15.58 2.03
CA PHE A 75 -21.21 -15.88 3.44
C PHE A 75 -22.24 -14.93 4.05
N VAL A 76 -22.82 -15.34 5.18
CA VAL A 76 -23.77 -14.52 5.94
C VAL A 76 -23.10 -14.10 7.24
N VAL A 77 -23.17 -12.81 7.55
CA VAL A 77 -22.65 -12.31 8.83
C VAL A 77 -23.73 -12.40 9.89
N GLN A 78 -23.44 -13.13 10.97
CA GLN A 78 -24.24 -13.17 12.18
C GLN A 78 -23.32 -12.98 13.39
N ASP A 79 -23.62 -12.00 14.24
CA ASP A 79 -22.84 -11.67 15.44
C ASP A 79 -21.33 -11.40 15.18
N GLY A 80 -21.00 -10.88 13.98
CA GLY A 80 -19.62 -10.59 13.57
C GLY A 80 -18.81 -11.80 13.11
N GLN A 81 -19.43 -12.98 13.02
CA GLN A 81 -18.85 -14.20 12.47
C GLN A 81 -19.43 -14.48 11.08
N ALA A 82 -18.62 -15.06 10.20
CA ALA A 82 -19.08 -15.50 8.89
C ALA A 82 -19.62 -16.94 8.98
N LEU A 83 -20.89 -17.10 8.63
CA LEU A 83 -21.63 -18.36 8.59
C LEU A 83 -22.03 -18.69 7.15
N SER A 84 -22.46 -19.93 6.92
CA SER A 84 -22.98 -20.39 5.62
C SER A 84 -22.03 -20.13 4.45
N LEU A 85 -20.75 -20.51 4.60
CA LEU A 85 -19.74 -20.32 3.56
C LEU A 85 -20.06 -21.16 2.33
N MET A 86 -20.34 -20.50 1.22
CA MET A 86 -20.52 -21.12 -0.08
C MET A 86 -19.35 -20.74 -0.99
N VAL A 87 -18.48 -21.71 -1.26
CA VAL A 87 -17.34 -21.53 -2.16
C VAL A 87 -17.87 -21.27 -3.58
N LEU A 88 -17.60 -20.08 -4.11
CA LEU A 88 -18.01 -19.73 -5.47
C LEU A 88 -17.24 -20.57 -6.50
N ARG A 89 -17.92 -20.93 -7.59
CA ARG A 89 -17.42 -21.86 -8.62
C ARG A 89 -16.26 -21.31 -9.44
N ASP A 90 -15.96 -20.03 -9.30
CA ASP A 90 -14.80 -19.38 -9.89
C ASP A 90 -13.53 -19.90 -9.19
N GLY A 91 -12.40 -19.99 -9.90
CA GLY A 91 -11.08 -20.31 -9.33
C GLY A 91 -10.70 -19.37 -8.19
N PRO A 92 -9.56 -19.58 -7.50
CA PRO A 92 -8.97 -18.48 -6.72
C PRO A 92 -9.00 -17.23 -7.60
N LEU A 93 -9.48 -16.10 -7.08
CA LEU A 93 -9.46 -14.87 -7.86
C LEU A 93 -8.05 -14.66 -8.37
N PRO A 94 -7.86 -14.26 -9.65
CA PRO A 94 -6.56 -13.75 -10.04
C PRO A 94 -6.18 -12.66 -9.03
N PRO A 95 -4.93 -12.65 -8.53
CA PRO A 95 -4.51 -11.71 -7.52
C PRO A 95 -4.86 -10.28 -7.98
N PRO A 96 -5.27 -9.40 -7.07
CA PRO A 96 -5.62 -8.03 -7.43
C PRO A 96 -4.49 -7.40 -8.24
N VAL A 97 -4.84 -6.87 -9.40
CA VAL A 97 -3.91 -6.23 -10.31
C VAL A 97 -3.72 -4.78 -9.85
N TYR A 98 -2.55 -4.45 -9.31
CA TYR A 98 -2.25 -3.11 -8.83
C TYR A 98 -1.62 -2.27 -9.94
N ALA A 99 -2.18 -1.09 -10.19
CA ALA A 99 -1.53 -0.10 -11.04
C ALA A 99 -0.25 0.43 -10.38
N PRO A 100 0.80 0.76 -11.16
CA PRO A 100 2.00 1.38 -10.63
C PRO A 100 1.72 2.79 -10.10
N ASP A 101 2.45 3.19 -9.06
CA ASP A 101 2.45 4.56 -8.60
C ASP A 101 3.04 5.50 -9.68
N PRO A 102 2.55 6.74 -9.81
CA PRO A 102 3.12 7.71 -10.74
C PRO A 102 4.62 7.91 -10.54
N ASP A 103 5.40 7.86 -11.64
CA ASP A 103 6.83 8.19 -11.61
C ASP A 103 7.03 9.71 -11.70
N VAL A 104 7.16 10.35 -10.54
CA VAL A 104 7.33 11.81 -10.42
C VAL A 104 8.78 12.29 -10.58
N GLY A 105 9.72 11.41 -10.94
CA GLY A 105 11.15 11.74 -11.08
C GLY A 105 11.88 11.98 -9.76
N LEU A 106 13.21 12.15 -9.80
CA LEU A 106 14.05 12.23 -8.60
C LEU A 106 13.66 13.41 -7.69
N TRP A 107 13.50 14.60 -8.27
CA TRP A 107 13.10 15.79 -7.53
C TRP A 107 11.70 15.65 -6.92
N GLY A 108 10.74 15.12 -7.70
CA GLY A 108 9.36 14.94 -7.23
C GLY A 108 9.28 14.01 -6.02
N TYR A 109 10.06 12.92 -5.99
CA TYR A 109 10.11 12.04 -4.83
C TYR A 109 10.70 12.71 -3.59
N PHE A 110 11.77 13.51 -3.77
CA PHE A 110 12.35 14.26 -2.66
C PHE A 110 11.34 15.25 -2.07
N VAL A 111 10.69 16.06 -2.92
CA VAL A 111 9.65 17.01 -2.52
C VAL A 111 8.54 16.28 -1.77
N ARG A 112 8.03 15.18 -2.34
CA ARG A 112 6.98 14.37 -1.72
C ARG A 112 7.37 13.86 -0.33
N CYS A 113 8.64 13.48 -0.13
CA CYS A 113 9.13 13.07 1.18
C CYS A 113 9.18 14.23 2.19
N VAL A 114 9.52 15.44 1.76
CA VAL A 114 9.61 16.61 2.67
C VAL A 114 8.29 17.38 2.81
N THR A 115 7.26 17.06 2.03
CA THR A 115 5.92 17.64 2.14
C THR A 115 4.89 16.63 2.61
N ASP A 116 4.43 15.75 1.72
CA ASP A 116 3.23 14.93 1.92
C ASP A 116 3.51 13.73 2.82
N LEU A 117 4.74 13.23 2.79
CA LEU A 117 5.17 12.01 3.48
C LEU A 117 6.20 12.29 4.58
N TYR A 118 6.15 13.51 5.15
CA TYR A 118 7.15 14.03 6.09
C TYR A 118 7.36 13.15 7.33
N ILE A 119 6.28 12.64 7.90
CA ILE A 119 6.27 11.69 9.03
C ILE A 119 5.51 10.40 8.71
N GLU A 120 5.13 10.22 7.45
CA GLU A 120 4.29 9.11 7.03
C GLU A 120 5.15 7.85 6.85
N GLY A 121 5.14 7.00 7.88
CA GLY A 121 5.84 5.72 7.89
C GLY A 121 5.04 4.56 7.31
N HIS A 122 3.75 4.74 7.04
CA HIS A 122 2.92 3.70 6.44
C HIS A 122 3.12 3.59 4.93
N GLY A 123 2.86 2.42 4.37
CA GLY A 123 3.08 2.16 2.95
C GLY A 123 4.49 1.68 2.62
N ARG A 124 4.82 1.75 1.33
CA ARG A 124 6.05 1.20 0.74
C ARG A 124 6.79 2.28 -0.04
N ALA A 125 8.12 2.30 0.09
CA ALA A 125 8.99 3.19 -0.68
C ALA A 125 9.80 2.38 -1.69
N ARG A 126 9.62 2.71 -2.97
CA ARG A 126 10.42 2.11 -4.05
C ARG A 126 11.87 2.61 -3.98
N ARG A 127 12.81 1.84 -4.54
CA ARG A 127 14.24 2.22 -4.58
C ARG A 127 14.48 3.65 -5.08
N LYS A 128 13.85 4.05 -6.19
CA LYS A 128 14.05 5.38 -6.78
C LYS A 128 13.62 6.51 -5.84
N GLU A 129 12.60 6.29 -4.99
CA GLU A 129 12.16 7.26 -3.98
C GLU A 129 13.17 7.37 -2.82
N TYR A 130 13.60 6.23 -2.28
CA TYR A 130 14.62 6.21 -1.22
C TYR A 130 15.93 6.86 -1.69
N TRP A 131 16.43 6.46 -2.86
CA TRP A 131 17.69 6.97 -3.40
C TRP A 131 17.60 8.43 -3.85
N SER A 132 16.44 8.92 -4.29
CA SER A 132 16.28 10.36 -4.49
C SER A 132 16.38 11.13 -3.18
N PHE A 133 15.74 10.66 -2.11
CA PHE A 133 15.83 11.33 -0.82
C PHE A 133 17.27 11.34 -0.31
N ALA A 134 17.95 10.19 -0.33
CA ALA A 134 19.35 10.06 0.07
C ALA A 134 20.28 10.98 -0.76
N LEU A 135 20.06 11.08 -2.08
CA LEU A 135 20.83 11.96 -2.96
C LEU A 135 20.68 13.43 -2.57
N PHE A 136 19.45 13.93 -2.46
CA PHE A 136 19.23 15.34 -2.13
C PHE A 136 19.63 15.67 -0.70
N GLN A 137 19.42 14.76 0.25
CA GLN A 137 19.95 14.89 1.61
C GLN A 137 21.48 14.99 1.60
N PHE A 138 22.17 14.17 0.82
CA PHE A 138 23.62 14.24 0.65
C PHE A 138 24.06 15.58 0.06
N LEU A 139 23.41 16.05 -1.02
CA LEU A 139 23.73 17.34 -1.66
C LEU A 139 23.52 18.52 -0.71
N ILE A 140 22.40 18.56 0.02
CA ILE A 140 22.12 19.59 1.03
C ILE A 140 23.20 19.54 2.12
N THR A 141 23.58 18.36 2.58
CA THR A 141 24.64 18.19 3.59
C THR A 141 25.97 18.76 3.07
N VAL A 142 26.38 18.41 1.84
CA VAL A 142 27.61 18.95 1.24
C VAL A 142 27.56 20.47 1.14
N ILE A 143 26.45 21.04 0.65
CA ILE A 143 26.30 22.49 0.48
C ILE A 143 26.38 23.23 1.82
N VAL A 144 25.72 22.72 2.86
CA VAL A 144 25.68 23.38 4.16
C VAL A 144 27.00 23.23 4.92
N PHE A 145 27.71 22.12 4.75
CA PHE A 145 29.02 21.88 5.41
C PHE A 145 30.21 22.52 4.67
N MET A 146 30.12 22.77 3.36
CA MET A 146 31.24 23.31 2.56
C MET A 146 31.83 24.62 3.13
N PRO A 147 31.04 25.59 3.61
CA PRO A 147 31.58 26.84 4.14
C PRO A 147 32.33 26.71 5.46
N VAL A 148 32.19 25.60 6.21
CA VAL A 148 32.82 25.44 7.54
C VAL A 148 34.34 25.62 7.48
N ILE A 149 34.99 25.07 6.45
CA ILE A 149 36.44 25.20 6.25
C ILE A 149 36.79 26.65 5.88
N GLY A 150 36.00 27.29 5.00
CA GLY A 150 36.24 28.67 4.58
C GLY A 150 36.09 29.68 5.73
N LEU A 151 35.08 29.49 6.58
CA LEU A 151 34.87 30.26 7.81
C LEU A 151 36.05 30.11 8.77
N ALA A 152 36.55 28.88 8.96
CA ALA A 152 37.70 28.62 9.83
C ALA A 152 39.01 29.25 9.31
N ILE A 153 39.24 29.22 7.99
CA ILE A 153 40.41 29.85 7.37
C ILE A 153 40.33 31.38 7.47
N ALA A 154 39.15 31.97 7.23
CA ALA A 154 38.94 33.41 7.33
C ALA A 154 39.25 33.94 8.75
N ASP A 155 38.87 33.18 9.79
CA ASP A 155 39.17 33.48 11.18
C ASP A 155 40.66 33.34 11.50
N ALA A 156 41.25 32.18 11.17
CA ALA A 156 42.61 31.83 11.58
C ALA A 156 43.72 32.54 10.77
N GLU A 157 43.53 32.76 9.47
CA GLU A 157 44.58 33.23 8.56
C GLU A 157 44.37 34.66 8.06
N MET A 158 43.12 35.12 7.95
CA MET A 158 42.79 36.45 7.43
C MET A 158 42.48 37.47 8.53
N GLY A 159 42.36 37.03 9.78
CA GLY A 159 42.12 37.90 10.94
C GLY A 159 40.71 38.52 10.95
N TYR A 160 39.75 37.92 10.25
CA TYR A 160 38.34 38.31 10.38
C TYR A 160 37.76 37.71 11.65
N ASP A 161 37.04 38.50 12.46
CA ASP A 161 36.27 37.95 13.58
C ASP A 161 35.01 37.24 13.03
N MET A 162 35.10 35.91 12.94
CA MET A 162 34.02 35.07 12.39
C MET A 162 33.24 34.32 13.47
N GLU A 163 33.43 34.61 14.77
CA GLU A 163 32.83 33.83 15.86
C GLU A 163 31.30 33.80 15.76
N ALA A 164 30.68 34.98 15.60
CA ALA A 164 29.23 35.10 15.48
C ALA A 164 28.68 34.41 14.22
N TRP A 165 29.39 34.53 13.09
CA TRP A 165 29.02 33.87 11.84
C TRP A 165 29.15 32.35 11.94
N GLY A 166 30.24 31.86 12.53
CA GLY A 166 30.46 30.44 12.79
C GLY A 166 29.35 29.85 13.66
N MET A 167 28.99 30.52 14.75
CA MET A 167 27.88 30.09 15.61
C MET A 167 26.54 30.05 14.85
N ALA A 168 26.21 31.10 14.09
CA ALA A 168 25.00 31.13 13.27
C ALA A 168 24.97 29.99 12.25
N TRP A 169 26.12 29.66 11.66
CA TRP A 169 26.25 28.58 10.68
C TRP A 169 26.08 27.20 11.32
N VAL A 170 26.62 26.98 12.52
CA VAL A 170 26.39 25.76 13.30
C VAL A 170 24.90 25.59 13.62
N CYS A 171 24.23 26.66 14.05
CA CYS A 171 22.78 26.63 14.29
C CYS A 171 22.00 26.27 13.02
N LEU A 172 22.40 26.79 11.85
CA LEU A 172 21.79 26.44 10.57
C LEU A 172 21.98 24.95 10.23
N ILE A 173 23.19 24.41 10.42
CA ILE A 173 23.49 22.99 10.22
C ILE A 173 22.55 22.12 11.07
N ILE A 174 22.43 22.45 12.36
CA ILE A 174 21.57 21.70 13.29
C ILE A 174 20.11 21.77 12.84
N LEU A 175 19.62 22.96 12.47
CA LEU A 175 18.24 23.14 12.00
C LEU A 175 17.95 22.31 10.74
N VAL A 176 18.85 22.35 9.75
CA VAL A 176 18.71 21.57 8.52
C VAL A 176 18.72 20.07 8.82
N TYR A 177 19.61 19.62 9.71
CA TYR A 177 19.66 18.22 10.13
C TYR A 177 18.36 17.77 10.79
N LEU A 178 17.84 18.55 11.74
CA LEU A 178 16.57 18.28 12.42
C LEU A 178 15.38 18.30 11.45
N ALA A 179 15.39 19.19 10.45
CA ALA A 179 14.35 19.23 9.44
C ALA A 179 14.32 17.98 8.54
N LEU A 180 15.49 17.39 8.26
CA LEU A 180 15.63 16.24 7.36
C LEU A 180 15.60 14.87 8.07
N VAL A 181 15.83 14.83 9.39
CA VAL A 181 15.87 13.55 10.13
C VAL A 181 14.51 12.83 10.12
N ALA A 182 13.42 13.57 10.32
CA ALA A 182 12.07 13.01 10.34
C ALA A 182 11.67 12.36 9.00
N PRO A 183 11.76 13.05 7.84
CA PRO A 183 11.45 12.43 6.56
C PRO A 183 12.45 11.32 6.18
N GLY A 184 13.70 11.42 6.64
CA GLY A 184 14.70 10.36 6.46
C GLY A 184 14.36 9.08 7.20
N ILE A 185 13.84 9.18 8.43
CA ILE A 185 13.32 8.06 9.21
C ILE A 185 12.09 7.48 8.50
N ALA A 186 11.13 8.32 8.11
CA ALA A 186 9.89 7.89 7.46
C ALA A 186 10.14 7.12 6.15
N VAL A 187 10.98 7.63 5.24
CA VAL A 187 11.30 6.94 3.98
C VAL A 187 12.08 5.64 4.19
N THR A 188 12.92 5.57 5.22
CA THR A 188 13.67 4.35 5.57
C THR A 188 12.73 3.26 6.10
N ILE A 189 11.76 3.63 6.95
CA ILE A 189 10.73 2.71 7.43
C ILE A 189 9.91 2.16 6.25
N ARG A 190 9.43 3.03 5.35
CA ARG A 190 8.69 2.61 4.15
C ARG A 190 9.55 1.75 3.21
N ARG A 191 10.87 1.96 3.19
CA ARG A 191 11.80 1.11 2.42
C ARG A 191 11.92 -0.28 3.04
N PHE A 192 11.94 -0.38 4.36
CA PHE A 192 11.93 -1.67 5.07
C PHE A 192 10.64 -2.43 4.82
N HIS A 193 9.50 -1.75 4.91
CA HIS A 193 8.19 -2.29 4.56
C HIS A 193 8.14 -2.82 3.12
N ASP A 194 8.80 -2.15 2.16
CA ASP A 194 8.83 -2.58 0.77
C ASP A 194 9.61 -3.89 0.53
N VAL A 195 10.62 -4.16 1.36
CA VAL A 195 11.40 -5.41 1.33
C VAL A 195 10.77 -6.49 2.25
N GLY A 196 9.80 -6.10 3.07
CA GLY A 196 9.07 -6.96 4.02
C GLY A 196 9.69 -7.08 5.41
N PHE A 197 10.57 -6.13 5.76
CA PHE A 197 11.07 -5.97 7.10
C PHE A 197 10.14 -5.07 7.92
N SER A 198 10.17 -5.23 9.24
CA SER A 198 9.44 -4.35 10.16
C SER A 198 10.08 -2.97 10.21
N GLY A 199 9.28 -1.91 10.29
CA GLY A 199 9.76 -0.53 10.49
C GLY A 199 10.65 -0.36 11.73
N TRP A 200 10.43 -1.16 12.77
CA TRP A 200 11.24 -1.17 14.00
C TRP A 200 12.71 -1.49 13.79
N MET A 201 13.06 -2.12 12.66
CA MET A 201 14.44 -2.45 12.33
C MET A 201 15.31 -1.21 12.11
N ILE A 202 14.71 -0.01 12.01
CA ILE A 202 15.46 1.24 11.94
C ILE A 202 16.31 1.48 13.19
N LEU A 203 15.92 0.91 14.34
CA LEU A 203 16.68 1.00 15.59
C LEU A 203 18.05 0.32 15.49
N ILE A 204 18.24 -0.64 14.56
CA ILE A 204 19.56 -1.22 14.28
C ILE A 204 20.53 -0.13 13.79
N GLY A 205 20.02 0.94 13.18
CA GLY A 205 20.77 2.14 12.80
C GLY A 205 21.49 2.84 13.96
N LEU A 206 21.05 2.62 15.21
CA LEU A 206 21.71 3.15 16.41
C LEU A 206 23.01 2.42 16.76
N ILE A 207 23.27 1.26 16.17
CA ILE A 207 24.51 0.52 16.35
C ILE A 207 25.56 1.11 15.39
N PRO A 208 26.66 1.70 15.89
CA PRO A 208 27.69 2.30 15.04
C PRO A 208 28.23 1.29 14.02
N TYR A 209 28.48 1.77 12.80
CA TYR A 209 28.96 1.00 11.63
C TYR A 209 28.00 -0.07 11.12
N VAL A 210 27.61 -1.03 11.97
CA VAL A 210 26.73 -2.15 11.61
C VAL A 210 25.34 -1.66 11.20
N GLY A 211 24.80 -0.66 11.90
CA GLY A 211 23.48 -0.10 11.63
C GLY A 211 23.37 0.55 10.26
N GLY A 212 24.35 1.40 9.93
CA GLY A 212 24.44 2.04 8.62
C GLY A 212 24.62 1.04 7.49
N LEU A 213 25.49 0.04 7.67
CA LEU A 213 25.70 -1.02 6.69
C LEU A 213 24.43 -1.85 6.46
N PHE A 214 23.71 -2.19 7.53
CA PHE A 214 22.44 -2.91 7.44
C PHE A 214 21.40 -2.13 6.63
N ILE A 215 21.17 -0.85 6.96
CA ILE A 215 20.23 0.02 6.23
C ILE A 215 20.63 0.14 4.76
N PHE A 216 21.93 0.30 4.48
CA PHE A 216 22.45 0.40 3.13
C PHE A 216 22.22 -0.87 2.31
N ILE A 217 22.44 -2.06 2.90
CA ILE A 217 22.18 -3.33 2.21
C ILE A 217 20.68 -3.47 1.89
N VAL A 218 19.80 -3.21 2.87
CA VAL A 218 18.35 -3.32 2.66
C VAL A 218 17.83 -2.32 1.62
N SER A 219 18.41 -1.11 1.57
CA SER A 219 17.99 -0.11 0.59
C SER A 219 18.29 -0.51 -0.86
N LEU A 220 19.25 -1.42 -1.07
CA LEU A 220 19.61 -1.97 -2.39
C LEU A 220 18.75 -3.18 -2.81
N LEU A 221 18.15 -3.90 -1.87
CA LEU A 221 17.40 -5.13 -2.15
C LEU A 221 16.21 -4.92 -3.12
N PRO A 222 15.74 -5.98 -3.81
CA PRO A 222 14.50 -5.92 -4.56
C PRO A 222 13.28 -5.69 -3.66
N SER A 223 12.30 -4.95 -4.20
CA SER A 223 10.95 -4.86 -3.63
C SER A 223 10.27 -6.22 -3.66
N GLN A 224 9.40 -6.51 -2.69
CA GLN A 224 8.56 -7.71 -2.79
C GLN A 224 7.61 -7.61 -4.00
N PRO A 225 7.52 -8.65 -4.85
CA PRO A 225 6.78 -8.58 -6.11
C PRO A 225 5.25 -8.56 -5.94
N GLY A 226 4.73 -9.01 -4.80
CA GLY A 226 3.31 -8.99 -4.46
C GLY A 226 2.92 -7.88 -3.50
N ALA A 227 1.62 -7.78 -3.21
CA ALA A 227 1.15 -7.01 -2.06
C ALA A 227 1.66 -7.64 -0.76
N ASN A 228 1.98 -6.80 0.22
CA ASN A 228 2.28 -7.26 1.57
C ASN A 228 1.39 -6.49 2.56
N ILE A 229 1.59 -6.72 3.86
CA ILE A 229 0.80 -6.05 4.91
C ILE A 229 0.90 -4.52 4.89
N HIS A 230 1.89 -3.96 4.20
CA HIS A 230 2.10 -2.52 4.04
C HIS A 230 1.55 -1.98 2.72
N GLY A 231 0.95 -2.82 1.88
CA GLY A 231 0.23 -2.41 0.67
C GLY A 231 0.79 -2.99 -0.63
N ALA A 232 0.25 -2.47 -1.73
CA ALA A 232 0.54 -2.87 -3.09
C ALA A 232 2.01 -2.60 -3.49
N PRO A 233 2.57 -3.37 -4.44
CA PRO A 233 3.90 -3.10 -4.96
C PRO A 233 3.94 -1.73 -5.66
N PRO A 234 4.90 -0.83 -5.35
CA PRO A 234 4.95 0.51 -5.95
C PRO A 234 5.12 0.53 -7.47
N LYS A 235 5.62 -0.58 -8.05
CA LYS A 235 5.78 -0.76 -9.50
C LYS A 235 4.56 -1.43 -10.15
N GLY A 236 3.48 -1.64 -9.42
CA GLY A 236 2.32 -2.39 -9.87
C GLY A 236 2.59 -3.90 -9.95
N SER A 237 1.55 -4.68 -10.27
CA SER A 237 1.65 -6.14 -10.33
C SER A 237 2.62 -6.63 -11.43
N PRO A 238 3.33 -7.75 -11.23
CA PRO A 238 4.29 -8.29 -12.20
C PRO A 238 3.70 -8.54 -13.59
N GLU A 239 2.41 -8.88 -13.65
CA GLU A 239 1.65 -9.08 -14.89
C GLU A 239 1.54 -7.80 -15.74
N LEU A 240 1.39 -6.63 -15.12
CA LEU A 240 1.38 -5.35 -15.81
C LEU A 240 2.79 -4.93 -16.26
N GLN A 241 3.80 -5.21 -15.44
CA GLN A 241 5.20 -4.93 -15.77
C GLN A 241 5.63 -5.71 -17.03
N THR A 242 5.33 -7.01 -17.06
CA THR A 242 5.66 -7.89 -18.20
C THR A 242 4.97 -7.45 -19.50
N ARG A 243 3.79 -6.85 -19.41
CA ARG A 243 3.06 -6.32 -20.57
C ARG A 243 3.67 -5.01 -21.08
N GLN A 244 4.20 -4.16 -20.19
CA GLN A 244 4.86 -2.91 -20.56
C GLN A 244 6.23 -3.13 -21.22
N ASP A 245 6.94 -4.19 -20.85
CA ASP A 245 8.29 -4.49 -21.37
C ASP A 245 8.31 -5.23 -22.73
N ARG A 246 7.13 -5.58 -23.29
CA ARG A 246 7.05 -6.23 -24.60
C ARG A 246 7.15 -5.18 -25.72
N PRO A 247 8.15 -5.23 -26.62
CA PRO A 247 8.16 -4.36 -27.80
C PRO A 247 6.94 -4.66 -28.67
N ALA A 248 6.30 -3.60 -29.15
CA ALA A 248 5.11 -3.66 -30.02
C ALA A 248 5.43 -4.28 -31.39
#